data_AF-A0A7R9Y7U3-F1
#
_entry.id   AF-A0A7R9Y7U3-F1
#
_cell.length_a   1.000
_cell.length_b   1.000
_cell.length_c   1.000
_cell.angle_alpha   90.00
_cell.angle_beta   90.00
_cell.angle_gamma   90.00
#
_symmetry.space_group_name_H-M   'P 1'
#
loop_
_entity.id
_entity.type
_entity.pdbx_description
1 polymer ?
#
loop_
_entity_poly.entity_id
_entity_poly.type
_entity_poly.pdbx_seq_one_letter_code
_entity_poly.pdbx_strand_id
1 'polypeptide(L)'
;MARGAPQVAMARHAPVPANPPVPAQAPVAAPVVAEGFAAPPEPTPAPQPVAQVGGAGGSASTGGTVDLDLYADLTTLPSRLDAACAGGEANSGALRATIIKPADVWSKASQPKLLGAKSTSALAKGSEEEKAARAEAFGLLDALSQSGELEVSEAELHVVLAATHCFDDTLMDTLVKKSVNPIAKVERSCVSMASVIHGGLDPAAMLPPSAVERLGIESS
;
A
#
# COMPACT_ATOMS: atom_id res chain seq x y z
N MET A 1 -42.59 -61.55 -11.55
CA MET A 1 -41.33 -61.97 -10.90
C MET A 1 -40.61 -60.73 -10.42
N ALA A 2 -40.63 -60.51 -9.10
CA ALA A 2 -40.16 -59.28 -8.46
C ALA A 2 -38.63 -59.24 -8.41
N ARG A 3 -38.03 -58.14 -8.92
CA ARG A 3 -36.61 -57.83 -8.75
C ARG A 3 -36.45 -56.95 -7.51
N GLY A 4 -35.89 -57.52 -6.44
CA GLY A 4 -35.52 -56.80 -5.23
C GLY A 4 -34.32 -55.88 -5.47
N ALA A 5 -34.44 -54.63 -5.05
CA ALA A 5 -33.33 -53.70 -4.96
C ALA A 5 -32.55 -53.94 -3.64
N PRO A 6 -31.21 -53.89 -3.63
CA PRO A 6 -30.45 -53.97 -2.40
C PRO A 6 -30.51 -52.63 -1.65
N GLN A 7 -30.86 -52.70 -0.35
CA GLN A 7 -30.74 -51.59 0.59
C GLN A 7 -29.27 -51.25 0.81
N VAL A 8 -28.90 -49.98 0.60
CA VAL A 8 -27.61 -49.44 1.04
C VAL A 8 -27.79 -48.87 2.44
N ALA A 9 -27.02 -49.42 3.37
CA ALA A 9 -27.04 -49.10 4.79
C ALA A 9 -26.66 -47.63 5.06
N MET A 10 -27.46 -46.95 5.89
CA MET A 10 -27.12 -45.65 6.43
C MET A 10 -25.94 -45.79 7.41
N ALA A 11 -24.79 -45.23 7.04
CA ALA A 11 -23.66 -45.09 7.94
C ALA A 11 -24.05 -44.14 9.10
N ARG A 12 -24.04 -44.69 10.32
CA ARG A 12 -24.27 -43.96 11.56
C ARG A 12 -23.09 -43.00 11.79
N HIS A 13 -23.37 -41.70 11.89
CA HIS A 13 -22.41 -40.70 12.34
C HIS A 13 -21.90 -41.06 13.74
N ALA A 14 -20.59 -41.16 13.90
CA ALA A 14 -19.96 -41.23 15.21
C ALA A 14 -20.00 -39.84 15.88
N PRO A 15 -20.26 -39.73 17.19
CA PRO A 15 -20.21 -38.45 17.89
C PRO A 15 -18.77 -37.94 18.01
N VAL A 16 -18.59 -36.65 17.71
CA VAL A 16 -17.34 -35.90 17.89
C VAL A 16 -16.98 -35.85 19.38
N PRO A 17 -15.75 -36.14 19.80
CA PRO A 17 -15.35 -35.95 21.20
C PRO A 17 -15.30 -34.44 21.54
N ALA A 18 -15.90 -34.09 22.67
CA ALA A 18 -15.89 -32.73 23.22
C ALA A 18 -14.47 -32.30 23.59
N ASN A 19 -14.07 -31.10 23.16
CA ASN A 19 -12.82 -30.47 23.60
C ASN A 19 -12.87 -30.16 25.12
N PRO A 20 -11.78 -30.39 25.86
CA PRO A 20 -11.69 -29.98 27.26
C PRO A 20 -11.67 -28.45 27.39
N PRO A 21 -12.18 -27.89 28.51
CA PRO A 21 -12.21 -26.45 28.73
C PRO A 21 -10.81 -25.87 28.87
N VAL A 22 -10.55 -24.77 28.18
CA VAL A 22 -9.34 -23.96 28.33
C VAL A 22 -9.35 -23.32 29.73
N PRO A 23 -8.29 -23.44 30.54
CA PRO A 23 -8.21 -22.77 31.84
C PRO A 23 -8.19 -21.25 31.65
N ALA A 24 -9.04 -20.55 32.41
CA ALA A 24 -9.13 -19.11 32.44
C ALA A 24 -7.79 -18.49 32.87
N GLN A 25 -7.20 -17.68 32.01
CA GLN A 25 -6.05 -16.84 32.37
C GLN A 25 -6.54 -15.68 33.25
N ALA A 26 -5.90 -15.53 34.41
CA ALA A 26 -6.14 -14.46 35.36
C ALA A 26 -5.72 -13.08 34.80
N PRO A 27 -6.39 -11.98 35.18
CA PRO A 27 -6.00 -10.64 34.76
C PRO A 27 -4.65 -10.25 35.40
N VAL A 28 -3.72 -9.82 34.54
CA VAL A 28 -2.40 -9.31 34.95
C VAL A 28 -2.58 -7.95 35.64
N ALA A 29 -1.93 -7.79 36.78
CA ALA A 29 -2.03 -6.65 37.68
C ALA A 29 -1.56 -5.32 37.06
N ALA A 30 -2.19 -4.23 37.51
CA ALA A 30 -1.92 -2.85 37.13
C ALA A 30 -0.50 -2.38 37.52
N PRO A 31 0.08 -1.39 36.79
CA PRO A 31 1.38 -0.84 37.12
C PRO A 31 1.33 0.03 38.38
N VAL A 32 2.42 -0.10 39.14
CA VAL A 32 2.69 0.52 40.44
C VAL A 32 2.83 2.04 40.30
N VAL A 33 2.18 2.77 41.21
CA VAL A 33 2.32 4.22 41.39
C VAL A 33 3.70 4.51 42.00
N ALA A 34 4.45 5.43 41.40
CA ALA A 34 5.58 6.09 42.04
C ALA A 34 5.40 7.61 41.92
N GLU A 35 5.01 8.24 43.03
CA GLU A 35 5.08 9.69 43.25
C GLU A 35 6.52 10.11 43.60
N GLY A 36 6.96 11.28 43.11
CA GLY A 36 7.88 12.13 43.88
C GLY A 36 9.07 12.79 43.15
N PHE A 37 8.82 13.99 42.62
CA PHE A 37 9.72 15.18 42.55
C PHE A 37 10.98 15.20 41.65
N ALA A 38 10.93 16.02 40.59
CA ALA A 38 11.89 17.11 40.35
C ALA A 38 11.35 18.09 39.28
N ALA A 39 11.54 19.39 39.50
CA ALA A 39 11.03 20.51 38.70
C ALA A 39 11.66 20.61 37.30
N PRO A 40 11.04 21.34 36.33
CA PRO A 40 11.58 21.52 34.99
C PRO A 40 12.78 22.50 35.00
N PRO A 41 13.86 22.25 34.22
CA PRO A 41 14.88 23.27 34.00
C PRO A 41 14.38 24.37 33.05
N GLU A 42 14.82 25.59 33.35
CA GLU A 42 14.59 26.85 32.63
C GLU A 42 15.09 26.79 31.17
N PRO A 43 14.45 27.47 30.20
CA PRO A 43 14.86 27.44 28.79
C PRO A 43 16.13 28.25 28.54
N THR A 44 17.15 27.59 28.01
CA THR A 44 18.39 28.19 27.48
C THR A 44 18.07 29.19 26.34
N PRO A 45 18.73 30.36 26.26
CA PRO A 45 18.54 31.31 25.15
C PRO A 45 19.02 30.73 23.82
N ALA A 46 18.21 30.89 22.77
CA ALA A 46 18.54 30.53 21.40
C ALA A 46 19.70 31.40 20.86
N PRO A 47 20.64 30.85 20.07
CA PRO A 47 21.66 31.64 19.40
C PRO A 47 21.06 32.45 18.24
N GLN A 48 21.42 33.74 18.17
CA GLN A 48 21.01 34.65 17.10
C GLN A 48 21.64 34.27 15.75
N PRO A 49 20.97 34.54 14.60
CA PRO A 49 21.54 34.29 13.29
C PRO A 49 22.60 35.35 12.95
N VAL A 50 23.81 34.88 12.62
CA VAL A 50 24.85 35.69 11.96
C VAL A 50 24.39 36.06 10.56
N ALA A 51 24.39 37.36 10.25
CA ALA A 51 24.17 37.89 8.93
C ALA A 51 25.30 37.45 7.99
N GLN A 52 24.96 36.75 6.91
CA GLN A 52 25.90 36.38 5.85
C GLN A 52 25.58 37.17 4.57
N VAL A 53 26.62 37.85 4.09
CA VAL A 53 26.66 38.79 2.98
C VAL A 53 26.42 38.08 1.64
N GLY A 54 25.79 38.82 0.73
CA GLY A 54 25.27 38.35 -0.54
C GLY A 54 26.29 37.75 -1.50
N GLY A 55 25.85 36.67 -2.15
CA GLY A 55 26.43 36.13 -3.38
C GLY A 55 25.30 35.95 -4.38
N ALA A 56 25.24 36.86 -5.36
CA ALA A 56 24.37 36.75 -6.52
C ALA A 56 24.83 35.58 -7.39
N GLY A 57 24.09 34.49 -7.35
CA GLY A 57 24.22 33.36 -8.27
C GLY A 57 22.81 32.92 -8.64
N GLY A 58 22.29 33.45 -9.75
CA GLY A 58 21.01 33.05 -10.30
C GLY A 58 21.06 31.59 -10.74
N SER A 59 20.74 30.69 -9.82
CA SER A 59 20.39 29.32 -10.15
C SER A 59 18.92 29.34 -10.54
N ALA A 60 18.66 29.49 -11.84
CA ALA A 60 17.37 29.18 -12.40
C ALA A 60 17.02 27.75 -11.96
N SER A 61 16.06 27.61 -11.06
CA SER A 61 15.39 26.33 -10.89
C SER A 61 14.67 26.09 -12.19
N THR A 62 15.28 25.30 -13.08
CA THR A 62 14.56 24.61 -14.12
C THR A 62 13.55 23.75 -13.37
N GLY A 63 12.34 24.28 -13.21
CA GLY A 63 11.16 23.48 -12.96
C GLY A 63 11.06 22.58 -14.16
N GLY A 64 11.73 21.43 -14.08
CA GLY A 64 11.54 20.34 -15.01
C GLY A 64 10.08 19.98 -14.88
N THR A 65 9.29 20.44 -15.84
CA THR A 65 8.06 19.77 -16.22
C THR A 65 8.47 18.32 -16.43
N VAL A 66 8.24 17.48 -15.41
CA VAL A 66 8.31 16.04 -15.57
C VAL A 66 7.40 15.74 -16.73
N ASP A 67 7.99 15.25 -17.81
CA ASP A 67 7.30 14.99 -19.06
C ASP A 67 6.09 14.12 -18.75
N LEU A 68 4.88 14.64 -18.93
CA LEU A 68 3.64 13.89 -18.75
C LEU A 68 3.61 12.64 -19.64
N ASP A 69 4.47 12.60 -20.67
CA ASP A 69 4.70 11.45 -21.54
C ASP A 69 5.32 10.25 -20.80
N LEU A 70 6.05 10.43 -19.68
CA LEU A 70 6.54 9.31 -18.85
C LEU A 70 5.40 8.57 -18.12
N TYR A 71 4.24 9.21 -17.98
CA TYR A 71 3.05 8.72 -17.28
C TYR A 71 1.84 8.59 -18.21
N ALA A 72 2.07 8.44 -19.52
CA ALA A 72 1.06 8.55 -20.57
C ALA A 72 -0.21 7.70 -20.36
N ASP A 73 -0.13 6.62 -19.57
CA ASP A 73 -1.32 5.89 -19.11
C ASP A 73 -1.11 5.17 -17.76
N LEU A 74 -1.64 5.75 -16.68
CA LEU A 74 -1.61 5.16 -15.33
C LEU A 74 -2.46 3.88 -15.22
N THR A 75 -3.40 3.64 -16.14
CA THR A 75 -4.23 2.43 -16.15
C THR A 75 -3.44 1.19 -16.59
N THR A 76 -2.34 1.37 -17.32
CA THR A 76 -1.43 0.28 -17.73
C THR A 76 -0.46 -0.13 -16.64
N LEU A 77 -0.32 0.69 -15.58
CA LEU A 77 0.67 0.51 -14.53
C LEU A 77 0.58 -0.87 -13.84
N PRO A 78 -0.62 -1.40 -13.49
CA PRO A 78 -0.73 -2.75 -12.95
C PRO A 78 -0.16 -3.83 -13.88
N SER A 79 -0.51 -3.80 -15.17
CA SER A 79 -0.02 -4.79 -16.15
C SER A 79 1.47 -4.67 -16.42
N ARG A 80 2.01 -3.44 -16.42
CA ARG A 80 3.46 -3.19 -16.54
C ARG A 80 4.21 -3.72 -15.32
N LEU A 81 3.65 -3.53 -14.12
CA LEU A 81 4.23 -4.04 -12.88
C LEU A 81 4.23 -5.57 -12.87
N ASP A 82 3.11 -6.20 -13.26
CA ASP A 82 3.00 -7.65 -13.38
C ASP A 82 4.02 -8.20 -14.38
N ALA A 83 4.18 -7.58 -15.54
CA ALA A 83 5.15 -7.99 -16.55
C ALA A 83 6.61 -7.88 -16.05
N ALA A 84 6.95 -6.76 -15.40
CA ALA A 84 8.28 -6.55 -14.81
C ALA A 84 8.57 -7.52 -13.64
N CYS A 85 7.52 -7.97 -12.96
CA CYS A 85 7.59 -8.93 -11.87
C CYS A 85 7.49 -10.40 -12.35
N ALA A 86 7.13 -10.67 -13.60
CA ALA A 86 6.96 -12.02 -14.16
C ALA A 86 8.20 -12.56 -14.89
N GLY A 87 9.30 -11.81 -14.92
CA GLY A 87 10.57 -12.23 -15.53
C GLY A 87 11.13 -13.54 -14.93
N GLY A 88 12.07 -14.20 -15.62
CA GLY A 88 12.63 -15.50 -15.24
C GLY A 88 13.26 -15.54 -13.82
N GLU A 89 13.72 -16.69 -13.34
CA GLU A 89 14.15 -16.94 -11.93
C GLU A 89 15.03 -15.87 -11.24
N ALA A 90 15.77 -15.05 -12.01
CA ALA A 90 16.54 -13.91 -11.54
C ALA A 90 15.70 -12.66 -11.20
N ASN A 91 14.47 -12.55 -11.70
CA ASN A 91 13.51 -11.49 -11.46
C ASN A 91 12.24 -12.05 -10.80
N SER A 92 12.08 -11.74 -9.51
CA SER A 92 10.75 -11.48 -8.94
C SER A 92 9.76 -12.65 -8.76
N GLY A 93 10.14 -13.63 -7.93
CA GLY A 93 9.15 -14.51 -7.27
C GLY A 93 8.54 -13.94 -6.00
N ALA A 94 9.00 -12.76 -5.54
CA ALA A 94 8.71 -12.30 -4.19
C ALA A 94 7.46 -11.41 -4.09
N LEU A 95 6.87 -10.93 -5.18
CA LEU A 95 5.74 -9.98 -5.10
C LEU A 95 4.41 -10.66 -5.42
N ARG A 96 3.38 -10.30 -4.64
CA ARG A 96 1.98 -10.61 -4.90
C ARG A 96 1.15 -9.34 -4.81
N ALA A 97 0.18 -9.19 -5.71
CA ALA A 97 -0.81 -8.13 -5.62
C ALA A 97 -1.57 -8.21 -4.29
N THR A 98 -1.74 -7.06 -3.63
CA THR A 98 -2.45 -6.97 -2.35
C THR A 98 -3.83 -6.36 -2.57
N ILE A 99 -4.87 -7.08 -2.14
CA ILE A 99 -6.24 -6.58 -2.21
C ILE A 99 -6.48 -5.59 -1.08
N ILE A 100 -6.69 -4.32 -1.42
CA ILE A 100 -7.16 -3.30 -0.47
C ILE A 100 -8.67 -3.46 -0.32
N LYS A 101 -9.13 -3.76 0.90
CA LYS A 101 -10.56 -3.85 1.22
C LYS A 101 -11.01 -2.54 1.89
N PRO A 102 -11.94 -1.79 1.28
CA PRO A 102 -12.56 -0.66 1.94
C PRO A 102 -13.28 -1.08 3.23
N ALA A 103 -13.32 -0.18 4.21
CA ALA A 103 -14.10 -0.36 5.43
C ALA A 103 -15.61 -0.51 5.11
N ASP A 104 -16.33 -1.22 5.98
CA ASP A 104 -17.76 -1.46 5.82
C ASP A 104 -18.63 -0.22 6.09
N VAL A 105 -18.08 0.75 6.84
CA VAL A 105 -18.76 2.01 7.17
C VAL A 105 -17.84 3.18 6.88
N TRP A 106 -18.36 4.14 6.12
CA TRP A 106 -17.69 5.38 5.74
C TRP A 106 -18.32 6.57 6.46
N SER A 107 -17.51 7.57 6.80
CA SER A 107 -17.99 8.81 7.40
C SER A 107 -18.10 9.90 6.34
N LYS A 108 -19.33 10.32 6.01
CA LYS A 108 -19.60 11.45 5.11
C LYS A 108 -19.81 12.71 5.94
N ALA A 109 -18.92 13.69 5.79
CA ALA A 109 -19.17 15.05 6.23
C ALA A 109 -19.89 15.82 5.12
N SER A 110 -20.99 16.50 5.45
CA SER A 110 -21.78 17.28 4.49
C SER A 110 -22.15 18.63 5.08
N GLN A 111 -22.37 19.61 4.20
CA GLN A 111 -22.75 20.95 4.59
C GLN A 111 -23.86 21.46 3.64
N PRO A 112 -25.14 21.49 4.07
CA PRO A 112 -26.27 21.79 3.18
C PRO A 112 -26.25 23.21 2.59
N LYS A 113 -25.60 24.15 3.28
CA LYS A 113 -25.46 25.55 2.88
C LYS A 113 -24.05 26.02 3.18
N LEU A 114 -23.51 26.95 2.38
CA LEU A 114 -22.13 27.44 2.50
C LEU A 114 -21.76 27.99 3.89
N LEU A 115 -22.73 28.51 4.65
CA LEU A 115 -22.56 29.00 6.03
C LEU A 115 -23.29 28.15 7.09
N GLY A 116 -23.83 26.99 6.71
CA GLY A 116 -24.51 26.08 7.61
C GLY A 116 -23.55 25.23 8.45
N ALA A 117 -24.07 24.61 9.52
CA ALA A 117 -23.31 23.64 10.30
C ALA A 117 -22.99 22.40 9.47
N LYS A 118 -21.77 21.87 9.63
CA LYS A 118 -21.37 20.59 9.05
C LYS A 118 -22.03 19.45 9.83
N SER A 119 -22.58 18.49 9.11
CA SER A 119 -23.12 17.25 9.67
C SER A 119 -22.30 16.06 9.22
N THR A 120 -22.12 15.08 10.09
CA THR A 120 -21.45 13.82 9.76
C THR A 120 -22.46 12.68 9.80
N SER A 121 -22.51 11.87 8.75
CA SER A 121 -23.37 10.68 8.65
C SER A 121 -22.54 9.46 8.29
N ALA A 122 -22.94 8.30 8.81
CA ALA A 122 -22.38 7.02 8.41
C ALA A 122 -23.02 6.52 7.11
N LEU A 123 -22.20 6.05 6.17
CA LEU A 123 -22.61 5.37 4.95
C LEU A 123 -22.17 3.91 5.04
N ALA A 124 -23.12 2.98 4.96
CA ALA A 124 -22.79 1.56 4.91
C ALA A 124 -22.40 1.16 3.48
N LYS A 125 -21.39 0.30 3.36
CA LYS A 125 -20.93 -0.21 2.07
C LYS A 125 -22.07 -0.90 1.31
N GLY A 126 -22.29 -0.49 0.07
CA GLY A 126 -23.32 -1.07 -0.80
C GLY A 126 -24.75 -0.60 -0.49
N SER A 127 -24.94 0.33 0.44
CA SER A 127 -26.24 0.96 0.66
C SER A 127 -26.63 1.86 -0.52
N GLU A 128 -27.92 2.16 -0.66
CA GLU A 128 -28.39 3.06 -1.71
C GLU A 128 -27.84 4.49 -1.53
N GLU A 129 -27.63 4.92 -0.28
CA GLU A 129 -27.01 6.22 0.02
C GLU A 129 -25.53 6.29 -0.40
N GLU A 130 -24.76 5.20 -0.24
CA GLU A 130 -23.37 5.14 -0.71
C GLU A 130 -23.30 5.19 -2.24
N LYS A 131 -24.15 4.44 -2.93
CA LYS A 131 -24.24 4.46 -4.40
C LYS A 131 -24.65 5.83 -4.92
N ALA A 132 -25.65 6.46 -4.29
CA ALA A 132 -26.11 7.79 -4.66
C ALA A 132 -25.01 8.85 -4.46
N ALA A 133 -24.30 8.81 -3.32
CA ALA A 133 -23.19 9.71 -3.05
C ALA A 133 -22.02 9.51 -4.03
N ARG A 134 -21.74 8.26 -4.41
CA ARG A 134 -20.73 7.93 -5.44
C ARG A 134 -21.13 8.50 -6.80
N ALA A 135 -22.38 8.31 -7.21
CA ALA A 135 -22.88 8.84 -8.47
C ALA A 135 -22.87 10.38 -8.49
N GLU A 136 -23.23 11.02 -7.38
CA GLU A 136 -23.14 12.48 -7.19
C GLU A 136 -21.70 12.98 -7.36
N ALA A 137 -20.73 12.31 -6.74
CA ALA A 137 -19.32 12.68 -6.84
C ALA A 137 -18.77 12.54 -8.27
N PHE A 138 -19.10 11.45 -8.97
CA PHE A 138 -18.70 11.26 -10.36
C PHE A 138 -19.40 12.22 -11.31
N GLY A 139 -20.67 12.53 -11.09
CA GLY A 139 -21.39 13.54 -11.86
C GLY A 139 -20.80 14.93 -11.68
N LEU A 140 -20.35 15.28 -10.47
CA LEU A 140 -19.61 16.53 -10.24
C LEU A 140 -18.27 16.53 -10.97
N LEU A 141 -17.52 15.44 -10.91
CA LEU A 141 -16.24 15.32 -11.63
C LEU A 141 -16.44 15.43 -13.16
N ASP A 142 -17.46 14.78 -13.70
CA ASP A 142 -17.85 14.85 -15.11
C ASP A 142 -18.25 16.27 -15.52
N ALA A 143 -19.06 16.95 -14.70
CA ALA A 143 -19.44 18.35 -14.95
C ALA A 143 -18.25 19.31 -14.89
N LEU A 144 -17.33 19.11 -13.94
CA LEU A 144 -16.14 19.96 -13.77
C LEU A 144 -15.09 19.72 -14.87
N SER A 145 -14.97 18.49 -15.35
CA SER A 145 -14.05 18.13 -16.44
C SER A 145 -14.67 18.28 -17.83
N GLN A 146 -15.96 18.66 -17.92
CA GLN A 146 -16.72 18.66 -19.18
C GLN A 146 -16.58 17.30 -19.91
N SER A 147 -16.77 16.22 -19.16
CA SER A 147 -16.57 14.83 -19.58
C SER A 147 -15.16 14.52 -20.12
N GLY A 148 -14.15 15.24 -19.61
CA GLY A 148 -12.75 15.10 -20.01
C GLY A 148 -12.29 16.08 -21.10
N GLU A 149 -13.15 17.00 -21.56
CA GLU A 149 -12.78 18.05 -22.52
C GLU A 149 -11.98 19.18 -21.87
N LEU A 150 -12.21 19.43 -20.57
CA LEU A 150 -11.48 20.43 -19.80
C LEU A 150 -10.37 19.78 -18.96
N GLU A 151 -9.15 20.26 -19.14
CA GLU A 151 -7.99 19.84 -18.35
C GLU A 151 -8.10 20.34 -16.90
N VAL A 152 -7.78 19.46 -15.94
CA VAL A 152 -7.75 19.80 -14.51
C VAL A 152 -6.30 20.08 -14.10
N SER A 153 -5.91 21.36 -14.17
CA SER A 153 -4.52 21.79 -13.94
C SER A 153 -4.10 21.86 -12.46
N GLU A 154 -5.04 22.14 -11.55
CA GLU A 154 -4.79 22.29 -10.11
C GLU A 154 -5.41 21.13 -9.31
N ALA A 155 -5.12 19.89 -9.71
CA ALA A 155 -5.51 18.70 -8.96
C ALA A 155 -4.35 17.72 -8.84
N GLU A 156 -4.37 16.96 -7.75
CA GLU A 156 -3.46 15.84 -7.53
C GLU A 156 -4.22 14.53 -7.68
N LEU A 157 -3.72 13.65 -8.56
CA LEU A 157 -4.23 12.28 -8.68
C LEU A 157 -3.33 11.34 -7.87
N HIS A 158 -3.89 10.79 -6.79
CA HIS A 158 -3.22 9.80 -5.96
C HIS A 158 -3.60 8.39 -6.42
N VAL A 159 -2.66 7.64 -6.99
CA VAL A 159 -2.84 6.23 -7.37
C VAL A 159 -2.17 5.35 -6.33
N VAL A 160 -2.95 4.47 -5.69
CA VAL A 160 -2.45 3.53 -4.69
C VAL A 160 -2.31 2.13 -5.30
N LEU A 161 -1.08 1.64 -5.34
CA LEU A 161 -0.74 0.27 -5.72
C LEU A 161 -0.23 -0.44 -4.48
N ALA A 162 -0.79 -1.62 -4.18
CA ALA A 162 -0.38 -2.41 -3.04
C ALA A 162 0.15 -3.76 -3.51
N ALA A 163 1.37 -4.08 -3.09
CA ALA A 163 2.00 -5.37 -3.30
C ALA A 163 2.63 -5.84 -1.98
N THR A 164 2.68 -7.15 -1.78
CA THR A 164 3.24 -7.79 -0.59
C THR A 164 4.39 -8.69 -0.99
N HIS A 165 5.47 -8.64 -0.22
CA HIS A 165 6.54 -9.62 -0.34
C HIS A 165 6.12 -10.97 0.23
N CYS A 166 5.95 -11.95 -0.64
CA CYS A 166 5.66 -13.35 -0.30
C CYS A 166 6.86 -14.23 -0.68
N PHE A 167 7.31 -15.05 0.25
CA PHE A 167 8.37 -16.03 0.02
C PHE A 167 7.77 -17.42 0.06
N ASP A 168 7.94 -18.18 -1.02
CA ASP A 168 7.42 -19.56 -1.10
C ASP A 168 8.22 -20.53 -0.20
N ASP A 169 9.50 -20.21 0.03
CA ASP A 169 10.40 -21.01 0.86
C ASP A 169 10.47 -20.51 2.30
N THR A 170 10.71 -21.41 3.25
CA THR A 170 11.07 -21.02 4.61
C THR A 170 12.44 -20.34 4.64
N LEU A 171 12.72 -19.55 5.68
CA LEU A 171 14.03 -18.94 5.89
C LEU A 171 15.15 -19.99 5.90
N MET A 172 14.92 -21.14 6.55
CA MET A 172 15.90 -22.23 6.62
C MET A 172 16.15 -22.84 5.24
N ASP A 173 15.12 -23.06 4.43
CA ASP A 173 15.28 -23.57 3.08
C ASP A 173 16.02 -22.56 2.18
N THR A 174 15.73 -21.27 2.34
CA THR A 174 16.35 -20.20 1.55
C THR A 174 17.83 -20.03 1.88
N LEU A 175 18.19 -20.02 3.17
CA LEU A 175 19.56 -19.78 3.62
C LEU A 175 20.43 -21.04 3.56
N VAL A 176 19.88 -22.20 3.92
CA VAL A 176 20.68 -23.44 4.06
C VAL A 176 20.66 -24.26 2.78
N LYS A 177 19.49 -24.48 2.17
CA LYS A 177 19.41 -25.32 0.96
C LYS A 177 19.76 -24.55 -0.29
N LYS A 178 19.25 -23.32 -0.42
CA LYS A 178 19.45 -22.50 -1.61
C LYS A 178 20.64 -21.55 -1.49
N SER A 179 21.13 -21.29 -0.28
CA SER A 179 22.22 -20.32 -0.01
C SER A 179 21.97 -18.94 -0.66
N VAL A 180 20.70 -18.52 -0.71
CA VAL A 180 20.29 -17.24 -1.29
C VAL A 180 19.99 -16.26 -0.18
N ASN A 181 20.41 -15.01 -0.34
CA ASN A 181 20.00 -13.93 0.56
C ASN A 181 18.56 -13.48 0.23
N PRO A 182 17.57 -13.67 1.13
CA PRO A 182 16.19 -13.22 0.89
C PRO A 182 16.08 -11.70 0.71
N ILE A 183 17.00 -10.91 1.30
CA ILE A 183 17.04 -9.46 1.15
C ILE A 183 17.32 -9.08 -0.31
N ALA A 184 18.22 -9.80 -1.00
CA ALA A 184 18.51 -9.53 -2.41
C ALA A 184 17.30 -9.78 -3.33
N LYS A 185 16.36 -10.65 -2.94
CA LYS A 185 15.08 -10.82 -3.66
C LYS A 185 14.18 -9.61 -3.49
N VAL A 186 14.10 -9.07 -2.27
CA VAL A 186 13.34 -7.85 -1.96
C VAL A 186 13.92 -6.67 -2.73
N GLU A 187 15.24 -6.43 -2.63
CA GLU A 187 15.91 -5.31 -3.29
C GLU A 187 15.67 -5.33 -4.82
N ARG A 188 15.85 -6.48 -5.48
CA ARG A 188 15.55 -6.63 -6.92
C ARG A 188 14.10 -6.28 -7.25
N SER A 189 13.16 -6.77 -6.46
CA SER A 189 11.74 -6.49 -6.69
C SER A 189 11.39 -5.01 -6.47
N CYS A 190 12.00 -4.35 -5.48
CA CYS A 190 11.83 -2.91 -5.25
C CYS A 190 12.37 -2.07 -6.42
N VAL A 191 13.52 -2.45 -6.96
CA VAL A 191 14.13 -1.76 -8.11
C VAL A 191 13.29 -1.96 -9.37
N SER A 192 12.78 -3.18 -9.60
CA SER A 192 11.84 -3.45 -10.70
C SER A 192 10.57 -2.60 -10.59
N MET A 193 9.95 -2.53 -9.40
CA MET A 193 8.81 -1.64 -9.16
C MET A 193 9.15 -0.17 -9.39
N ALA A 194 10.29 0.30 -8.88
CA ALA A 194 10.73 1.69 -9.04
C ALA A 194 10.96 2.05 -10.51
N SER A 195 11.58 1.17 -11.28
CA SER A 195 11.75 1.33 -12.73
C SER A 195 10.39 1.54 -13.41
N VAL A 196 9.40 0.67 -13.14
CA VAL A 196 8.05 0.80 -13.73
C VAL A 196 7.37 2.11 -13.32
N ILE A 197 7.42 2.47 -12.04
CA ILE A 197 6.78 3.67 -11.47
C ILE A 197 7.41 4.96 -12.03
N HIS A 198 8.71 4.95 -12.30
CA HIS A 198 9.43 6.11 -12.83
C HIS A 198 9.55 6.11 -14.36
N GLY A 199 8.61 5.46 -15.08
CA GLY A 199 8.55 5.55 -16.54
C GLY A 199 9.45 4.57 -17.29
N GLY A 200 9.84 3.46 -16.67
CA GLY A 200 10.69 2.43 -17.29
C GLY A 200 12.17 2.79 -17.33
N LEU A 201 12.65 3.60 -16.38
CA LEU A 201 14.08 3.89 -16.23
C LEU A 201 14.89 2.59 -16.08
N ASP A 202 16.08 2.57 -16.67
CA ASP A 202 16.98 1.42 -16.54
C ASP A 202 17.28 1.11 -15.06
N PRO A 203 16.95 -0.08 -14.56
CA PRO A 203 17.21 -0.51 -13.18
C PRO A 203 18.65 -0.27 -12.71
N ALA A 204 19.65 -0.45 -13.59
CA ALA A 204 21.05 -0.27 -13.22
C ALA A 204 21.41 1.21 -13.03
N ALA A 205 20.82 2.12 -13.81
CA ALA A 205 21.02 3.56 -13.69
C ALA A 205 20.43 4.16 -12.39
N MET A 206 19.47 3.47 -11.76
CA MET A 206 18.84 3.90 -10.51
C MET A 206 19.65 3.55 -9.25
N LEU A 207 20.75 2.82 -9.41
CA LEU A 207 21.51 2.23 -8.31
C LEU A 207 23.00 2.64 -8.35
N PRO A 208 23.67 2.69 -7.20
CA PRO A 208 25.13 2.81 -7.20
C PRO A 208 25.77 1.53 -7.77
N PRO A 209 26.96 1.60 -8.40
CA PRO A 209 27.61 0.45 -9.05
C PRO A 209 27.76 -0.78 -8.15
N SER A 210 28.04 -0.57 -6.86
CA SER A 210 28.16 -1.65 -5.87
C SER A 210 26.85 -2.40 -5.61
N ALA A 211 25.70 -1.75 -5.79
CA ALA A 211 24.40 -2.38 -5.65
C ALA A 211 24.01 -3.14 -6.92
N VAL A 212 24.37 -2.63 -8.10
CA VAL A 212 24.18 -3.33 -9.38
C VAL A 212 24.94 -4.67 -9.38
N GLU A 213 26.21 -4.65 -8.99
CA GLU A 213 27.04 -5.86 -8.91
C GLU A 213 26.49 -6.87 -7.88
N ARG A 214 26.11 -6.41 -6.68
CA ARG A 214 25.53 -7.26 -5.64
C ARG A 214 24.23 -7.93 -6.07
N LEU A 215 23.38 -7.20 -6.80
CA LEU A 215 22.05 -7.67 -7.20
C LEU A 215 22.06 -8.43 -8.53
N GLY A 216 23.18 -8.42 -9.26
CA GLY A 216 23.30 -9.04 -10.58
C GLY A 216 22.31 -8.45 -11.58
N ILE A 217 22.07 -7.13 -11.50
CA ILE A 217 21.18 -6.42 -12.42
C ILE A 217 21.99 -6.08 -13.67
N GLU A 218 21.59 -6.62 -14.83
CA GLU A 218 22.17 -6.28 -16.12
C GLU A 218 21.45 -5.04 -16.67
N SER A 219 22.17 -4.10 -17.32
CA SER A 219 21.52 -2.98 -17.99
C SER A 219 20.73 -3.51 -19.18
N SER A 220 19.48 -3.08 -19.29
CA SER A 220 18.57 -3.57 -20.33
C SER A 220 18.82 -2.96 -21.71
#